data_AF-A0A2V9XRZ2-F1
#
_entry.id   AF-A0A2V9XRZ2-F1
#
_cell.length_a   1.000
_cell.length_b   1.000
_cell.length_c   1.000
_cell.angle_alpha   90.00
_cell.angle_beta   90.00
_cell.angle_gamma   90.00
#
_symmetry.space_group_name_H-M   'P 1'
#
loop_
_entity.id
_entity.type
_entity.pdbx_description
1 polymer ?
#
loop_
_entity_poly.entity_id
_entity_poly.type
_entity_poly.pdbx_seq_one_letter_code
_entity_poly.pdbx_strand_id
1 'polypeptide(L)'
;MHRRLAIVTSLLVFFWASVACSTKPAGENPTSSKQVTLPVGTIVTVRLGNAVSSKISTDGDHFRATVTRPVEIDGKVVVPAGAEALGRVVEAVPQGRFKGAAVFRLVLESVTVNRDAYDVRTSSVTRPGASYTGEKEIVLPAESTLSFKLAEPTIVRM
;
A
#
# COMPACT_ATOMS: atom_id res chain seq x y z
N MET A 1 -34.78 29.07 66.00
CA MET A 1 -34.68 28.49 67.36
C MET A 1 -33.41 27.65 67.45
N HIS A 2 -32.69 27.79 68.55
CA HIS A 2 -31.24 27.60 68.77
C HIS A 2 -30.72 26.15 68.60
N ARG A 3 -29.47 25.94 68.17
CA ARG A 3 -28.27 25.68 69.02
C ARG A 3 -27.02 25.62 68.11
N ARG A 4 -26.08 26.57 68.12
CA ARG A 4 -24.89 26.75 68.99
C ARG A 4 -23.99 25.51 69.20
N LEU A 5 -22.84 25.47 68.52
CA LEU A 5 -21.46 25.18 69.02
C LEU A 5 -20.51 25.18 67.80
N ALA A 6 -19.71 26.20 67.51
CA ALA A 6 -18.40 26.55 68.12
C ALA A 6 -17.44 25.35 68.20
N ILE A 7 -16.34 25.38 67.43
CA ILE A 7 -14.97 24.91 67.76
C ILE A 7 -14.08 25.31 66.56
N VAL A 8 -13.41 26.46 66.65
CA VAL A 8 -11.98 26.65 67.01
C VAL A 8 -11.05 26.52 65.80
N THR A 9 -10.73 27.68 65.27
CA THR A 9 -9.52 28.03 64.51
C THR A 9 -8.23 27.69 65.27
N SER A 10 -7.24 27.06 64.62
CA SER A 10 -5.84 27.45 64.79
C SER A 10 -4.92 26.81 63.74
N LEU A 11 -4.14 27.68 63.09
CA LEU A 11 -2.94 27.41 62.30
C LEU A 11 -1.92 26.56 63.07
N LEU A 12 -1.22 25.64 62.37
CA LEU A 12 0.25 25.65 62.26
C LEU A 12 0.78 24.54 61.33
N VAL A 13 1.28 24.99 60.17
CA VAL A 13 2.48 24.56 59.41
C VAL A 13 3.05 23.17 59.73
N PHE A 14 2.90 22.22 58.80
CA PHE A 14 3.90 21.17 58.58
C PHE A 14 4.24 21.03 57.09
N PHE A 15 5.36 21.67 56.80
CA PHE A 15 6.27 21.48 55.69
C PHE A 15 6.62 19.98 55.54
N TRP A 16 6.28 19.35 54.41
CA TRP A 16 7.11 18.25 53.90
C TRP A 16 7.01 18.09 52.38
N ALA A 17 8.13 18.43 51.73
CA ALA A 17 8.70 17.96 50.47
C ALA A 17 7.79 17.51 49.30
N SER A 18 8.05 18.16 48.16
CA SER A 18 7.88 17.62 46.81
C SER A 18 8.23 16.14 46.69
N VAL A 19 7.36 15.38 46.04
CA VAL A 19 7.79 14.30 45.16
C VAL A 19 7.33 14.66 43.75
N ALA A 20 8.26 15.28 43.02
CA ALA A 20 8.24 15.25 41.57
C ALA A 20 8.55 13.82 41.10
N CYS A 21 7.96 13.46 39.96
CA CYS A 21 8.34 12.37 39.08
C CYS A 21 8.17 10.93 39.62
N SER A 22 7.14 10.24 39.11
CA SER A 22 7.28 8.81 38.81
C SER A 22 6.97 8.61 37.33
N THR A 23 8.05 8.75 36.56
CA THR A 23 8.30 8.08 35.29
C THR A 23 7.73 6.66 35.29
N LYS A 24 6.79 6.37 34.38
CA LYS A 24 6.70 5.01 33.83
C LYS A 24 7.75 4.93 32.71
N PRO A 25 8.82 4.14 32.85
CA PRO A 25 9.66 3.80 31.73
C PRO A 25 8.86 2.81 30.87
N ALA A 26 8.30 3.28 29.76
CA ALA A 26 8.17 2.43 28.58
C ALA A 26 9.46 2.69 27.81
N GLY A 27 10.58 2.01 28.11
CA GLY A 27 10.61 0.56 28.04
C GLY A 27 10.51 0.19 26.57
N GLU A 28 11.61 0.46 25.88
CA GLU A 28 12.03 -0.11 24.60
C GLU A 28 11.20 -1.34 24.18
N ASN A 29 10.51 -1.26 23.04
CA ASN A 29 10.31 -2.47 22.23
C ASN A 29 11.32 -2.36 21.07
N PRO A 30 12.54 -2.91 21.20
CA PRO A 30 13.47 -2.97 20.11
C PRO A 30 13.12 -4.21 19.28
N THR A 31 11.97 -4.16 18.62
CA THR A 31 11.87 -4.77 17.30
C THR A 31 11.97 -3.63 16.33
N SER A 32 13.19 -3.11 16.18
CA SER A 32 13.57 -2.29 15.03
C SER A 32 13.56 -3.21 13.81
N SER A 33 12.36 -3.65 13.39
CA SER A 33 12.16 -4.16 12.04
C SER A 33 12.69 -3.07 11.14
N LYS A 34 13.66 -3.38 10.29
CA LYS A 34 14.34 -2.35 9.51
C LYS A 34 13.32 -1.84 8.50
N GLN A 35 12.70 -0.70 8.79
CA GLN A 35 11.72 -0.10 7.90
C GLN A 35 12.47 0.58 6.76
N VAL A 36 12.05 0.30 5.53
CA VAL A 36 12.58 0.94 4.33
C VAL A 36 11.41 1.55 3.57
N THR A 37 11.53 2.83 3.25
CA THR A 37 10.52 3.53 2.48
C THR A 37 10.81 3.35 0.99
N LEU A 38 9.85 2.80 0.26
CA LEU A 38 9.81 2.86 -1.20
C LEU A 38 9.35 4.28 -1.60
N PRO A 39 10.20 5.10 -2.25
CA PRO A 39 9.81 6.44 -2.64
C PRO A 39 8.81 6.41 -3.79
N VAL A 40 8.07 7.52 -3.92
CA VAL A 40 7.26 7.78 -5.10
C VAL A 40 8.13 7.70 -6.35
N GLY A 41 7.57 7.14 -7.41
CA GLY A 41 8.24 7.00 -8.68
C GLY A 41 9.06 5.72 -8.84
N THR A 42 9.18 4.90 -7.80
CA THR A 42 9.76 3.56 -7.88
C THR A 42 9.01 2.71 -8.91
N ILE A 43 9.74 2.01 -9.78
CA ILE A 43 9.17 1.16 -10.82
C ILE A 43 9.11 -0.28 -10.32
N VAL A 44 7.91 -0.84 -10.26
CA VAL A 44 7.65 -2.26 -9.97
C VAL A 44 7.30 -2.94 -11.28
N THR A 45 8.17 -3.85 -11.73
CA THR A 45 7.90 -4.65 -12.93
C THR A 45 7.36 -6.01 -12.53
N VAL A 46 6.20 -6.36 -13.03
CA VAL A 46 5.50 -7.61 -12.69
C VAL A 46 5.14 -8.39 -13.95
N ARG A 47 5.05 -9.71 -13.81
CA ARG A 47 4.55 -10.66 -14.80
C ARG A 47 3.18 -11.13 -14.37
N LEU A 48 2.21 -11.10 -15.28
CA LEU A 48 0.87 -11.61 -15.01
C LEU A 48 0.89 -13.12 -14.80
N GLY A 49 0.19 -13.60 -13.78
CA GLY A 49 0.01 -15.03 -13.50
C GLY A 49 -1.10 -15.67 -14.35
N ASN A 50 -2.09 -14.88 -14.77
CA ASN A 50 -3.22 -15.30 -15.57
C ASN A 50 -3.49 -14.29 -16.69
N ALA A 51 -4.13 -14.78 -17.76
CA ALA A 51 -4.58 -13.90 -18.84
C ALA A 51 -5.71 -12.99 -18.33
N VAL A 52 -5.70 -11.74 -18.79
CA VAL A 52 -6.72 -10.73 -18.51
C VAL A 52 -7.05 -9.99 -19.80
N SER A 53 -8.29 -9.56 -19.96
CA SER A 53 -8.68 -8.86 -21.18
C SER A 53 -9.84 -7.91 -20.97
N SER A 54 -10.00 -6.97 -21.90
CA SER A 54 -11.13 -6.04 -21.89
C SER A 54 -12.49 -6.70 -22.15
N LYS A 55 -12.56 -8.01 -22.44
CA LYS A 55 -13.81 -8.74 -22.68
C LYS A 55 -14.09 -9.80 -21.60
N ILE A 56 -13.05 -10.44 -21.07
CA ILE A 56 -13.18 -11.50 -20.06
C ILE A 56 -13.08 -10.96 -18.64
N SER A 57 -12.53 -9.75 -18.46
CA SER A 57 -12.39 -9.10 -17.17
C SER A 57 -13.39 -7.94 -17.03
N THR A 58 -13.75 -7.65 -15.79
CA THR A 58 -14.69 -6.60 -15.39
C THR A 58 -13.97 -5.57 -14.51
N ASP A 59 -14.47 -4.34 -14.50
CA ASP A 59 -14.03 -3.31 -13.57
C ASP A 59 -14.14 -3.82 -12.13
N GLY A 60 -13.05 -3.71 -11.37
CA GLY A 60 -12.96 -4.22 -10.01
C GLY A 60 -12.38 -5.64 -9.89
N ASP A 61 -12.18 -6.37 -11.00
CA ASP A 61 -11.56 -7.68 -10.96
C ASP A 61 -10.11 -7.61 -10.46
N HIS A 62 -9.69 -8.64 -9.74
CA HIS A 62 -8.32 -8.76 -9.25
C HIS A 62 -7.52 -9.71 -10.15
N PHE A 63 -6.25 -9.39 -10.36
CA PHE A 63 -5.31 -10.25 -11.06
C PHE A 63 -4.07 -10.50 -10.20
N ARG A 64 -3.53 -11.71 -10.33
CA ARG A 64 -2.27 -12.07 -9.68
C ARG A 64 -1.11 -11.77 -10.60
N ALA A 65 -0.02 -11.29 -10.02
CA ALA A 65 1.22 -11.05 -10.72
C ALA A 65 2.42 -11.43 -9.84
N THR A 66 3.58 -11.54 -10.47
CA THR A 66 4.84 -11.83 -9.81
C THR A 66 5.87 -10.80 -10.20
N VAL A 67 6.55 -10.21 -9.22
CA VAL A 67 7.61 -9.23 -9.46
C VAL A 67 8.75 -9.89 -10.23
N THR A 68 9.10 -9.34 -11.40
CA THR A 68 10.14 -9.92 -12.27
C THR A 68 11.52 -9.32 -12.04
N ARG A 69 11.57 -8.09 -11.52
CA ARG A 69 12.82 -7.36 -11.25
C ARG A 69 12.87 -6.97 -9.78
N PRO A 70 13.98 -7.22 -9.08
CA PRO A 70 14.10 -6.77 -7.71
C PRO A 70 14.03 -5.24 -7.66
N VAL A 71 13.36 -4.72 -6.64
CA VAL A 71 13.30 -3.28 -6.35
C VAL A 71 14.29 -2.99 -5.26
N GLU A 72 15.25 -2.11 -5.54
CA GLU A 72 16.36 -1.77 -4.63
C GLU A 72 16.29 -0.31 -4.19
N ILE A 73 16.57 -0.07 -2.91
CA ILE A 73 16.74 1.27 -2.32
C ILE A 73 18.10 1.27 -1.61
N ASP A 74 18.94 2.25 -1.93
CA ASP A 74 20.29 2.39 -1.39
C ASP A 74 21.15 1.11 -1.53
N GLY A 75 21.01 0.40 -2.67
CA GLY A 75 21.73 -0.85 -2.94
C GLY A 75 21.22 -2.07 -2.14
N LYS A 76 20.08 -1.95 -1.46
CA LYS A 76 19.43 -3.04 -0.74
C LYS A 76 18.13 -3.45 -1.44
N VAL A 77 17.97 -4.75 -1.70
CA VAL A 77 16.71 -5.31 -2.21
C VAL A 77 15.60 -5.14 -1.18
N VAL A 78 14.58 -4.37 -1.56
CA VAL A 78 13.37 -4.12 -0.78
C VAL A 78 12.24 -5.05 -1.16
N VAL A 79 12.02 -5.20 -2.47
CA VAL A 79 11.08 -6.17 -3.01
C VAL A 79 11.88 -7.18 -3.82
N PRO A 80 11.94 -8.46 -3.41
CA PRO A 80 12.66 -9.47 -4.17
C PRO A 80 11.96 -9.80 -5.48
N ALA A 81 12.72 -10.20 -6.49
CA ALA A 81 12.14 -10.88 -7.63
C ALA A 81 11.48 -12.19 -7.17
N GLY A 82 10.34 -12.54 -7.79
CA GLY A 82 9.50 -13.65 -7.35
C GLY A 82 8.47 -13.26 -6.28
N ALA A 83 8.52 -12.05 -5.73
CA ALA A 83 7.47 -11.56 -4.83
C ALA A 83 6.09 -11.60 -5.49
N GLU A 84 5.09 -12.07 -4.77
CA GLU A 84 3.70 -12.04 -5.23
C GLU A 84 3.18 -10.60 -5.20
N ALA A 85 2.39 -10.24 -6.19
CA ALA A 85 1.71 -8.96 -6.25
C ALA A 85 0.25 -9.16 -6.66
N LEU A 86 -0.62 -8.31 -6.12
CA LEU A 86 -2.03 -8.27 -6.44
C LEU A 86 -2.34 -6.93 -7.11
N GLY A 87 -3.08 -6.98 -8.21
CA GLY A 87 -3.56 -5.80 -8.88
C GLY A 87 -5.06 -5.86 -9.13
N ARG A 88 -5.59 -4.72 -9.58
CA ARG A 88 -7.00 -4.54 -9.91
C ARG A 88 -7.17 -3.99 -11.33
N VAL A 89 -8.21 -4.46 -11.99
CA VAL A 89 -8.74 -3.91 -13.24
C VAL A 89 -9.54 -2.66 -12.89
N VAL A 90 -9.05 -1.49 -13.33
CA VAL A 90 -9.72 -0.20 -13.08
C VAL A 90 -10.75 0.09 -14.17
N GLU A 91 -10.49 -0.36 -15.39
CA GLU A 91 -11.36 -0.12 -16.54
C GLU A 91 -11.15 -1.24 -17.58
N ALA A 92 -12.24 -1.87 -18.00
CA ALA A 92 -12.29 -2.92 -19.00
C ALA A 92 -13.44 -2.66 -19.97
N VAL A 93 -13.14 -1.92 -21.04
CA VAL A 93 -14.10 -1.56 -22.07
C VAL A 93 -13.66 -2.18 -23.40
N PRO A 94 -14.38 -3.21 -23.91
CA PRO A 94 -14.07 -3.77 -25.22
C PRO A 94 -14.50 -2.82 -26.34
N GLN A 95 -13.94 -3.00 -27.54
CA GLN A 95 -14.29 -2.16 -28.67
C GLN A 95 -15.75 -2.44 -29.11
N GLY A 96 -16.59 -1.41 -29.05
CA GLY A 96 -17.97 -1.47 -29.52
C GLY A 96 -18.10 -1.38 -31.06
N ARG A 97 -19.28 -1.77 -31.59
CA ARG A 97 -19.62 -1.64 -33.02
C ARG A 97 -19.67 -0.20 -33.53
N PHE A 98 -19.80 0.77 -32.62
CA PHE A 98 -19.90 2.19 -32.92
C PHE A 98 -18.77 2.93 -32.17
N LYS A 99 -17.82 3.45 -32.95
CA LYS A 99 -16.69 4.35 -32.59
C LYS A 99 -16.29 4.39 -31.10
N GLY A 100 -15.20 3.69 -30.78
CA GLY A 100 -14.43 3.83 -29.54
C GLY A 100 -13.31 2.80 -29.56
N ALA A 101 -12.08 3.16 -29.16
CA ALA A 101 -11.01 2.18 -29.00
C ALA A 101 -11.29 1.31 -27.76
N ALA A 102 -10.84 0.06 -27.77
CA ALA A 102 -10.84 -0.73 -26.54
C ALA A 102 -9.96 -0.03 -25.48
N VAL A 103 -10.41 0.00 -24.23
CA VAL A 103 -9.69 0.56 -23.10
C VAL A 103 -9.49 -0.55 -22.07
N PHE A 104 -8.25 -0.73 -21.64
CA PHE A 104 -7.92 -1.67 -20.57
C PHE A 104 -6.89 -1.05 -19.64
N ARG A 105 -7.30 -0.82 -18.39
CA ARG A 105 -6.53 -0.10 -17.38
C ARG A 105 -6.33 -0.97 -16.15
N LEU A 106 -5.08 -1.11 -15.74
CA LEU A 106 -4.68 -1.92 -14.60
C LEU A 106 -3.94 -1.07 -13.58
N VAL A 107 -4.07 -1.41 -12.30
CA VAL A 107 -3.24 -0.89 -11.20
C VAL A 107 -2.73 -2.05 -10.35
N LEU A 108 -1.61 -1.84 -9.68
CA LEU A 108 -1.13 -2.70 -8.59
C LEU A 108 -1.65 -2.16 -7.26
N GLU A 109 -2.15 -3.05 -6.41
CA GLU A 109 -2.72 -2.71 -5.10
C GLU A 109 -1.84 -3.17 -3.95
N SER A 110 -1.21 -4.34 -4.06
CA SER A 110 -0.32 -4.84 -3.02
C SER A 110 0.84 -5.65 -3.56
N VAL A 111 1.91 -5.69 -2.79
CA VAL A 111 3.10 -6.52 -3.04
C VAL A 111 3.47 -7.23 -1.75
N THR A 112 3.75 -8.52 -1.86
CA THR A 112 4.11 -9.37 -0.73
C THR A 112 5.63 -9.38 -0.55
N VAL A 113 6.10 -8.94 0.62
CA VAL A 113 7.51 -8.96 1.00
C VAL A 113 7.62 -9.71 2.32
N ASN A 114 8.54 -10.68 2.43
CA ASN A 114 8.72 -11.49 3.64
C ASN A 114 7.44 -12.18 4.16
N ARG A 115 6.50 -12.52 3.27
CA ARG A 115 5.16 -13.07 3.55
C ARG A 115 4.13 -12.07 4.08
N ASP A 116 4.48 -10.79 4.21
CA ASP A 116 3.56 -9.71 4.56
C ASP A 116 3.13 -8.95 3.30
N ALA A 117 1.83 -8.68 3.16
CA ALA A 117 1.30 -7.85 2.08
C ALA A 117 1.42 -6.36 2.42
N TYR A 118 2.02 -5.59 1.53
CA TYR A 118 2.15 -4.15 1.65
C TYR A 118 1.31 -3.47 0.58
N ASP A 119 0.43 -2.56 1.00
CA ASP A 119 -0.36 -1.76 0.07
C ASP A 119 0.54 -0.81 -0.72
N VAL A 120 0.41 -0.88 -2.03
CA VAL A 120 1.11 0.00 -2.97
C VAL A 120 0.08 0.76 -3.77
N ARG A 121 0.32 2.06 -3.92
CA ARG A 121 -0.45 2.89 -4.85
C ARG A 121 0.39 3.14 -6.07
N THR A 122 -0.12 2.76 -7.22
CA THR A 122 0.61 2.83 -8.48
C THR A 122 -0.14 3.61 -9.54
N SER A 123 0.61 4.16 -10.49
CA SER A 123 0.05 4.71 -11.72
C SER A 123 -0.64 3.59 -12.49
N SER A 124 -1.75 3.91 -13.14
CA SER A 124 -2.42 2.96 -14.01
C SER A 124 -1.64 2.69 -15.29
N VAL A 125 -1.49 1.41 -15.65
CA VAL A 125 -0.96 1.00 -16.95
C VAL A 125 -2.14 0.82 -17.90
N THR A 126 -2.11 1.55 -19.00
CA THR A 126 -3.06 1.37 -20.10
C THR A 126 -2.33 0.70 -21.25
N ARG A 127 -2.87 -0.40 -21.75
CA ARG A 127 -2.42 -0.97 -23.03
C ARG A 127 -3.31 -0.37 -24.11
N PRO A 128 -2.78 0.43 -25.05
CA PRO A 128 -3.58 0.88 -26.18
C PRO A 128 -4.04 -0.34 -26.96
N GLY A 129 -5.35 -0.48 -27.18
CA GLY A 129 -5.84 -1.32 -28.27
C GLY A 129 -5.29 -0.74 -29.56
N ALA A 130 -4.63 -1.56 -30.37
CA ALA A 130 -4.03 -1.08 -31.61
C ALA A 130 -5.14 -0.59 -32.54
N SER A 131 -5.39 0.73 -32.56
CA SER A 131 -6.38 1.39 -33.43
C SER A 131 -6.13 1.12 -34.92
N TYR A 132 -4.99 0.55 -35.28
CA TYR A 132 -4.56 0.23 -36.64
C TYR A 132 -4.54 -1.28 -36.98
N THR A 133 -4.77 -2.19 -36.02
CA THR A 133 -4.66 -3.65 -36.26
C THR A 133 -6.03 -4.36 -36.29
N GLY A 134 -7.13 -3.66 -35.98
CA GLY A 134 -8.47 -4.25 -36.00
C GLY A 134 -8.77 -5.16 -34.79
N GLU A 135 -7.90 -5.14 -33.77
CA GLU A 135 -8.09 -5.89 -32.53
C GLU A 135 -9.26 -5.30 -31.73
N LYS A 136 -10.39 -6.03 -31.69
CA LYS A 136 -11.62 -5.60 -31.02
C LYS A 136 -11.54 -5.65 -29.49
N GLU A 137 -10.47 -6.21 -28.96
CA GLU A 137 -10.28 -6.52 -27.56
C GLU A 137 -8.79 -6.42 -27.24
N ILE A 138 -8.47 -5.90 -26.05
CA ILE A 138 -7.12 -5.93 -25.52
C ILE A 138 -6.98 -7.20 -24.70
N VAL A 139 -6.17 -8.14 -25.17
CA VAL A 139 -5.82 -9.36 -24.43
C VAL A 139 -4.39 -9.25 -23.95
N LEU A 140 -4.21 -9.38 -22.63
CA LEU A 140 -2.89 -9.55 -22.02
C LEU A 140 -2.77 -11.02 -21.61
N PRO A 141 -1.96 -11.83 -22.32
CA PRO A 141 -1.76 -13.21 -21.92
C PRO A 141 -1.16 -13.29 -20.52
N ALA A 142 -1.33 -14.45 -19.88
CA ALA A 142 -0.45 -14.84 -18.80
C ALA A 142 0.99 -14.66 -19.30
N GLU A 143 1.93 -14.34 -18.41
CA GLU A 143 3.32 -14.04 -18.76
C GLU A 143 3.59 -12.64 -19.32
N SER A 144 2.56 -11.82 -19.60
CA SER A 144 2.76 -10.42 -19.97
C SER A 144 3.48 -9.66 -18.87
N THR A 145 4.50 -8.90 -19.24
CA THR A 145 5.24 -8.05 -18.30
C THR A 145 4.72 -6.62 -18.33
N LEU A 146 4.41 -6.07 -17.17
CA LEU A 146 3.88 -4.72 -16.97
C LEU A 146 4.75 -3.97 -15.95
N SER A 147 4.97 -2.68 -16.18
CA SER A 147 5.73 -1.81 -15.29
C SER A 147 4.80 -0.77 -14.67
N PHE A 148 4.69 -0.79 -13.35
CA PHE A 148 3.88 0.14 -12.56
C PHE A 148 4.79 1.11 -11.82
N LYS A 149 4.47 2.41 -11.85
CA LYS A 149 5.22 3.43 -11.11
C LYS A 149 4.49 3.73 -9.81
N LEU A 150 5.17 3.71 -8.67
CA LEU A 150 4.57 4.11 -7.40
C LEU A 150 4.12 5.57 -7.45
N ALA A 151 2.87 5.83 -7.08
CA ALA A 151 2.28 7.15 -6.98
C ALA A 151 2.42 7.73 -5.57
N GLU A 152 2.54 6.88 -4.56
CA GLU A 152 2.74 7.27 -3.16
C GLU A 152 3.90 6.47 -2.57
N PRO A 153 4.59 7.00 -1.54
CA PRO A 153 5.60 6.25 -0.82
C PRO A 153 4.97 5.13 0.02
N THR A 154 5.57 3.95 0.01
CA THR A 154 5.13 2.79 0.81
C THR A 154 6.24 2.37 1.76
N ILE A 155 5.93 2.21 3.05
CA ILE A 155 6.87 1.72 4.05
C ILE A 155 6.82 0.20 4.08
N VAL A 156 7.96 -0.45 3.81
CA VAL A 156 8.12 -1.91 3.85
C VAL A 156 8.95 -2.29 5.07
N ARG A 157 8.54 -3.31 5.80
CA ARG A 157 9.30 -3.83 6.94
C ARG A 157 10.16 -5.01 6.51
N MET A 158 11.43 -4.99 6.90
CA MET A 158 12.41 -6.04 6.64
C MET A 158 12.85 -6.76 7.90
#